data_AF-A0A969NWL5-F1
#
_entry.id   AF-A0A969NWL5-F1
#
_cell.length_a   1.000
_cell.length_b   1.000
_cell.length_c   1.000
_cell.angle_alpha   90.00
_cell.angle_beta   90.00
_cell.angle_gamma   90.00
#
_symmetry.space_group_name_H-M   'P 1'
#
loop_
_entity.id
_entity.type
_entity.pdbx_description
1 polymer ?
#
loop_
_entity_poly.entity_id
_entity_poly.type
_entity_poly.pdbx_seq_one_letter_code
_entity_poly.pdbx_strand_id
1 'polypeptide(L)'
;MEILPPHFHFKIKTKWRIFFSNILQSPEKNISDAVESVQSKQFRLISQIQNKYILAESDDGLYFFDQHALHERQRFEQFWNEKDKLIEKKQKLLIPKK
;
A
#
# COMPACT_ATOMS: atom_id res chain seq x y z
N MET A 1 -17.03 20.75 -22.75
CA MET A 1 -17.50 19.61 -21.94
C MET A 1 -16.79 18.38 -22.46
N GLU A 2 -15.98 17.77 -21.60
CA GLU A 2 -15.37 16.43 -21.63
C GLU A 2 -13.97 16.54 -21.08
N ILE A 3 -13.89 16.51 -19.75
CA ILE A 3 -12.64 16.34 -19.02
C ILE A 3 -12.43 14.83 -18.98
N LEU A 4 -11.71 14.29 -19.96
CA LEU A 4 -11.19 12.93 -19.89
C LEU A 4 -10.26 12.83 -18.67
N PRO A 5 -10.37 11.78 -17.85
CA PRO A 5 -9.46 11.59 -16.73
C PRO A 5 -8.06 11.31 -17.27
N PRO A 6 -6.98 11.86 -16.68
CA PRO A 6 -5.64 11.51 -17.10
C PRO A 6 -5.40 10.05 -16.73
N HIS A 7 -5.16 9.23 -17.75
CA HIS A 7 -4.73 7.84 -17.65
C HIS A 7 -3.60 7.72 -16.61
N PHE A 8 -3.86 6.99 -15.53
CA PHE A 8 -2.85 6.72 -14.52
C PHE A 8 -2.04 5.49 -14.93
N HIS A 9 -0.86 5.70 -15.51
CA HIS A 9 0.15 4.67 -15.71
C HIS A 9 1.25 4.86 -14.67
N PHE A 10 1.26 4.06 -13.60
CA PHE A 10 2.28 4.15 -12.56
C PHE A 10 3.14 2.89 -12.52
N LYS A 11 4.33 2.99 -13.10
CA LYS A 11 5.41 2.01 -13.05
C LYS A 11 6.22 2.26 -11.77
N ILE A 12 5.99 1.47 -10.73
CA ILE A 12 6.67 1.61 -9.44
C ILE A 12 8.14 1.18 -9.59
N LYS A 13 9.04 2.13 -9.38
CA LYS A 13 10.48 1.92 -9.33
C LYS A 13 10.84 1.34 -7.95
N THR A 14 11.29 0.08 -7.97
CA THR A 14 12.18 -0.59 -7.00
C THR A 14 11.68 -0.73 -5.55
N LYS A 15 11.28 -1.96 -5.16
CA LYS A 15 12.16 -2.99 -4.51
C LYS A 15 12.25 -2.64 -3.02
N TRP A 16 12.19 -3.54 -2.04
CA TRP A 16 13.42 -3.83 -1.29
C TRP A 16 13.28 -4.84 -0.14
N ARG A 17 12.16 -5.55 0.07
CA ARG A 17 12.21 -6.54 1.17
C ARG A 17 11.42 -7.83 1.04
N ILE A 18 10.22 -7.81 0.47
CA ILE A 18 9.39 -9.02 0.37
C ILE A 18 9.64 -9.74 -0.97
N PHE A 19 10.29 -9.05 -1.92
CA PHE A 19 10.90 -9.62 -3.12
C PHE A 19 12.04 -10.63 -2.80
N PHE A 20 12.62 -10.61 -1.59
CA PHE A 20 13.95 -11.19 -1.37
C PHE A 20 14.01 -12.71 -1.14
N SER A 21 12.94 -13.40 -0.73
CA SER A 21 12.97 -14.86 -0.54
C SER A 21 12.34 -15.66 -1.70
N ASN A 22 11.23 -15.19 -2.28
CA ASN A 22 10.51 -15.94 -3.32
C ASN A 22 11.07 -15.80 -4.76
N ILE A 23 11.85 -14.76 -5.10
CA ILE A 23 12.51 -14.66 -6.43
C ILE A 23 13.68 -15.63 -6.58
N LEU A 24 14.32 -16.04 -5.48
CA LEU A 24 15.53 -16.87 -5.55
C LEU A 24 15.26 -18.32 -5.95
N GLN A 25 14.01 -18.79 -5.94
CA GLN A 25 13.70 -20.18 -6.27
C GLN A 25 13.16 -20.40 -7.69
N SER A 26 12.66 -19.39 -8.41
CA SER A 26 12.31 -19.51 -9.85
C SER A 26 12.03 -18.11 -10.46
N PRO A 27 12.84 -17.60 -11.40
CA PRO A 27 12.77 -16.21 -11.86
C PRO A 27 11.63 -15.89 -12.86
N GLU A 28 10.78 -16.85 -13.21
CA GLU A 28 9.86 -16.71 -14.38
C GLU A 28 8.38 -16.55 -14.04
N LYS A 29 7.97 -16.49 -12.76
CA LYS A 29 6.57 -16.16 -12.45
C LYS A 29 6.35 -14.65 -12.57
N ASN A 30 5.48 -14.28 -13.51
CA ASN A 30 5.14 -12.90 -13.84
C ASN A 30 4.77 -12.11 -12.58
N ILE A 31 5.39 -10.94 -12.44
CA ILE A 31 5.18 -10.03 -11.31
C ILE A 31 3.71 -9.57 -11.22
N SER A 32 2.99 -9.54 -12.35
CA SER A 32 1.54 -9.27 -12.41
C SER A 32 0.74 -10.29 -11.59
N ASP A 33 1.01 -11.58 -11.81
CA ASP A 33 0.23 -12.69 -11.26
C ASP A 33 0.46 -12.77 -9.74
N ALA A 34 1.68 -12.47 -9.30
CA ALA A 34 2.02 -12.38 -7.89
C ALA A 34 1.31 -11.20 -7.19
N VAL A 35 1.21 -10.03 -7.83
CA VAL A 35 0.51 -8.87 -7.25
C VAL A 35 -1.00 -9.12 -7.16
N GLU A 36 -1.59 -9.73 -8.19
CA GLU A 36 -3.02 -10.08 -8.21
C GLU A 36 -3.37 -11.11 -7.13
N SER A 37 -2.48 -12.09 -6.91
CA SER A 37 -2.64 -13.06 -5.82
C SER A 37 -2.65 -12.42 -4.43
N VAL A 38 -1.92 -11.32 -4.21
CA VAL A 38 -1.87 -10.63 -2.90
C VAL A 38 -3.11 -9.76 -2.68
N GLN A 39 -3.66 -9.16 -3.74
CA GLN A 39 -4.80 -8.25 -3.62
C GLN A 39 -6.13 -8.96 -3.36
N SER A 40 -6.26 -10.21 -3.83
CA SER A 40 -7.43 -11.06 -3.60
C SER A 40 -7.38 -11.84 -2.28
N LYS A 41 -6.25 -11.80 -1.56
CA LYS A 41 -6.05 -12.56 -0.32
C LYS A 41 -6.66 -11.91 0.90
N GLN A 42 -7.12 -12.75 1.81
CA GLN A 42 -7.48 -12.37 3.16
C GLN A 42 -6.28 -12.58 4.08
N PHE A 43 -5.99 -11.58 4.91
CA PHE A 43 -4.88 -11.62 5.86
C PHE A 43 -5.43 -11.59 7.28
N ARG A 44 -4.95 -12.52 8.11
CA ARG A 44 -5.16 -12.48 9.56
C ARG A 44 -3.91 -11.92 10.23
N LEU A 45 -4.09 -10.84 10.98
CA LEU A 45 -3.02 -10.21 11.74
C LEU A 45 -2.49 -11.17 12.83
N ILE A 46 -1.17 -11.37 12.86
CA ILE A 46 -0.50 -12.16 13.91
C ILE A 46 0.16 -11.23 14.93
N SER A 47 1.03 -10.33 14.48
CA SER A 47 1.83 -9.50 15.38
C SER A 47 2.44 -8.28 14.69
N GLN A 48 3.14 -7.46 15.48
CA GLN A 48 3.98 -6.37 15.02
C GLN A 48 5.41 -6.56 15.53
N ILE A 49 6.39 -6.25 14.69
CA ILE A 49 7.81 -6.44 14.99
C ILE A 49 8.52 -5.08 14.99
N GLN A 50 9.17 -4.76 16.11
CA GLN A 50 9.97 -3.54 16.31
C GLN A 50 9.27 -2.23 15.91
N ASN A 51 7.94 -2.20 15.99
CA ASN A 51 7.12 -1.08 15.52
C ASN A 51 7.37 -0.68 14.05
N LYS A 52 7.80 -1.64 13.21
CA LYS A 52 8.20 -1.43 11.81
C LYS A 52 7.51 -2.38 10.84
N TYR A 53 7.35 -3.65 11.24
CA TYR A 53 6.68 -4.64 10.40
C TYR A 53 5.38 -5.11 11.02
N ILE A 54 4.39 -5.35 10.17
CA ILE A 54 3.18 -6.10 10.49
C ILE A 54 3.36 -7.51 9.94
N LEU A 55 3.16 -8.51 10.78
CA LEU A 55 3.16 -9.92 10.40
C LEU A 55 1.71 -10.41 10.29
N ALA A 56 1.36 -11.03 9.17
CA ALA A 56 0.05 -11.63 8.94
C ALA A 56 0.14 -13.00 8.28
N GLU A 57 -0.82 -13.87 8.56
CA GLU A 57 -1.02 -15.14 7.85
C GLU A 57 -2.10 -15.00 6.79
N SER A 58 -1.92 -15.72 5.69
CA SER A 58 -2.95 -16.00 4.69
C SER A 58 -2.99 -17.50 4.44
N ASP A 59 -3.85 -17.94 3.52
CA ASP A 59 -4.05 -19.35 3.16
C ASP A 59 -2.78 -20.04 2.65
N ASP A 60 -1.86 -19.31 2.03
CA ASP A 60 -0.62 -19.84 1.45
C ASP A 60 0.65 -19.49 2.21
N GLY A 61 0.56 -18.80 3.35
CA GLY A 61 1.71 -18.58 4.22
C GLY A 61 1.74 -17.25 4.96
N LEU A 62 2.95 -16.86 5.35
CA LEU A 62 3.22 -15.69 6.19
C LEU A 62 3.72 -14.50 5.37
N TYR A 63 3.20 -13.32 5.71
CA TYR A 63 3.46 -12.07 5.04
C TYR A 63 3.98 -11.03 6.02
N PHE A 64 5.02 -10.31 5.61
CA PHE A 64 5.55 -9.17 6.33
C PHE A 64 5.22 -7.91 5.56
N PHE A 65 4.65 -6.91 6.22
CA PHE A 65 4.34 -5.62 5.63
C PHE A 65 5.17 -4.53 6.33
N ASP A 66 5.80 -3.63 5.55
CA ASP A 66 6.42 -2.44 6.12
C ASP A 66 5.32 -1.43 6.48
N GLN A 67 5.15 -1.17 7.78
CA GLN A 67 4.06 -0.33 8.28
C GLN A 67 4.18 1.11 7.80
N HIS A 68 5.41 1.62 7.63
CA HIS A 68 5.60 3.00 7.19
C HIS A 68 5.14 3.17 5.74
N ALA A 69 5.62 2.28 4.86
CA ALA A 69 5.24 2.30 3.45
C ALA A 69 3.74 2.07 3.24
N LEU A 70 3.13 1.17 4.03
CA LEU A 70 1.68 0.92 3.99
C LEU A 70 0.89 2.17 4.38
N HIS A 71 1.24 2.81 5.50
CA HIS A 71 0.58 4.02 5.98
C HIS A 71 0.74 5.19 5.01
N GLU A 72 1.93 5.36 4.43
CA GLU A 72 2.17 6.40 3.45
C GLU A 72 1.32 6.18 2.20
N ARG A 73 1.26 4.94 1.68
CA ARG A 73 0.44 4.59 0.52
C ARG A 73 -1.04 4.85 0.77
N GLN A 74 -1.57 4.39 1.90
CA GLN A 74 -2.97 4.58 2.26
C GLN A 74 -3.30 6.08 2.38
N ARG A 75 -2.47 6.88 3.05
CA ARG A 75 -2.68 8.33 3.19
C ARG A 75 -2.60 9.03 1.85
N PHE A 76 -1.63 8.67 1.02
CA PHE A 76 -1.50 9.23 -0.32
C PHE A 76 -2.77 8.98 -1.14
N GLU A 77 -3.28 7.74 -1.17
CA GLU A 77 -4.51 7.41 -1.90
C GLU A 77 -5.73 8.14 -1.35
N GLN A 78 -5.87 8.24 -0.02
CA GLN A 78 -6.93 9.02 0.62
C GLN A 78 -6.88 10.49 0.18
N PHE A 79 -5.72 11.13 0.29
CA PHE A 79 -5.58 12.54 -0.09
C PHE A 79 -5.70 12.77 -1.59
N TRP A 80 -5.20 11.84 -2.41
CA TRP A 80 -5.33 11.91 -3.87
C TRP A 80 -6.80 11.88 -4.30
N ASN A 81 -7.59 10.97 -3.72
CA ASN A 81 -9.02 10.85 -3.98
C ASN A 81 -9.84 12.01 -3.40
N GLU A 82 -9.33 12.72 -2.40
CA GLU A 82 -9.95 13.91 -1.81
C GLU A 82 -9.50 15.21 -2.49
N LYS A 83 -8.39 15.22 -3.23
CA LYS A 83 -7.79 16.42 -3.84
C LYS A 83 -8.74 17.19 -4.74
N ASP A 84 -9.59 16.50 -5.49
CA ASP A 84 -10.53 17.11 -6.44
C ASP A 84 -11.92 17.37 -5.81
N LYS A 85 -12.11 16.99 -4.54
CA LYS A 85 -13.36 17.30 -3.81
C LYS A 85 -13.28 18.74 -3.30
N LEU A 86 -14.21 19.58 -3.73
CA LEU A 86 -14.33 20.99 -3.34
C LEU A 86 -14.62 21.22 -1.84
N ILE A 87 -14.81 20.15 -1.07
CA ILE A 87 -15.06 20.21 0.37
C ILE A 87 -13.75 19.89 1.09
N GLU A 88 -12.97 20.93 1.40
CA GLU A 88 -11.79 20.78 2.25
C GLU A 88 -12.22 20.37 3.67
N LYS A 89 -11.99 19.11 4.04
CA LYS A 89 -12.22 18.62 5.40
C LYS A 89 -11.18 19.24 6.33
N LYS A 90 -11.54 20.34 7.00
CA LYS A 90 -10.70 21.01 8.00
C LYS A 90 -11.21 20.73 9.40
N GLN A 91 -10.31 20.30 10.28
CA GLN A 91 -10.58 20.23 11.72
C GLN A 91 -10.01 21.49 12.39
N LYS A 92 -10.87 22.30 13.02
CA LYS A 92 -10.43 23.45 13.81
C LYS A 92 -9.58 22.94 14.98
N LEU A 93 -8.39 23.50 15.17
CA LEU A 93 -7.55 23.20 16.31
C LEU A 93 -8.22 23.70 17.60
N LEU A 94 -8.16 22.90 18.67
CA LEU A 94 -8.67 23.29 19.98
C LEU A 94 -7.92 24.49 20.55
N ILE A 95 -6.61 24.52 20.33
CA ILE A 95 -5.74 25.63 20.69
C ILE A 95 -5.12 26.14 19.38
N PRO A 96 -5.30 27.42 19.02
CA PRO A 96 -4.70 27.96 17.81
C PRO A 96 -3.17 27.88 17.97
N LYS A 97 -2.51 27.22 17.03
CA LYS A 97 -1.06 27.23 16.94
C LYS A 97 -0.65 28.55 16.28
N LYS A 98 0.15 29.35 16.99
CA LYS A 98 0.81 30.55 16.44
C LYS A 98 1.87 30.15 15.42
#